data_AF-A0A660ZJK9-F1
#
_entry.id   AF-A0A660ZJK9-F1
#
_cell.length_a   1.000
_cell.length_b   1.000
_cell.length_c   1.000
_cell.angle_alpha   90.00
_cell.angle_beta   90.00
_cell.angle_gamma   90.00
#
_symmetry.space_group_name_H-M   'P 1'
#
loop_
_entity.id
_entity.type
_entity.pdbx_description
1 polymer ?
#
loop_
_entity_poly.entity_id
_entity_poly.type
_entity_poly.pdbx_seq_one_letter_code
_entity_poly.pdbx_strand_id
1 'polypeptide(L)'
;MGLFPFIFALIVGLTGPRNVKVLDKPNDDGSAVIIEWDSASVTPAVKMISIYKIPEEMWGHGSIKVVDLLSRNTFRYVDTQVKPGKRYYYYVRFWGEGDYIDSKIVGPVVPKAEWFHKERLPMLVVLLIYGGLLAYFLKRIRKGEEVYIRPIAGLQAIDDAVGRSTEMGQPVLFILGLGYINDIATLAALSILQRVAKKTAEYESELIVPCFDPVVMTAAQEMVRSGCFEAGRPDLYNQKKVFFLTNDQFGYAAGVDGIMMRERPGAIFLMGLFFAESLILAETGHSVGAIQISGTTSITQLPFFIAATDYTLIGEEMYAASAYLSKDLHQLSTIKAEDMMKGIILATITIGVVLETILTLLGKPIPNYIKQFLEGGLWK
;
A
#
# COMPACT_ATOMS: atom_id res chain seq x y z
N MET A 1 31.01 64.52 31.27
CA MET A 1 30.76 63.51 32.32
C MET A 1 29.84 62.45 31.73
N GLY A 2 30.42 61.33 31.29
CA GLY A 2 29.69 60.21 30.70
C GLY A 2 29.11 59.32 31.79
N LEU A 3 27.80 59.08 31.75
CA LEU A 3 27.11 58.07 32.55
C LEU A 3 26.92 56.84 31.66
N PHE A 4 27.83 55.88 31.78
CA PHE A 4 27.64 54.52 31.27
C PHE A 4 26.52 53.84 32.07
N PRO A 5 25.47 53.28 31.45
CA PRO A 5 24.61 52.35 32.15
C PRO A 5 25.37 51.03 32.29
N PHE A 6 25.78 50.70 33.51
CA PHE A 6 26.19 49.34 33.86
C PHE A 6 24.98 48.42 33.69
N ILE A 7 24.89 47.74 32.54
CA ILE A 7 24.03 46.56 32.39
C ILE A 7 24.70 45.47 33.23
N PHE A 8 24.19 45.25 34.44
CA PHE A 8 24.49 44.06 35.22
C PHE A 8 23.94 42.85 34.43
N ALA A 9 24.80 42.20 33.64
CA ALA A 9 24.49 40.87 33.13
C ALA A 9 24.44 39.95 34.36
N LEU A 10 23.23 39.60 34.79
CA LEU A 10 23.05 38.58 35.81
C LEU A 10 23.65 37.29 35.24
N ILE A 11 24.78 36.85 35.77
CA ILE A 11 25.34 35.53 35.45
C ILE A 11 24.36 34.53 36.06
N VAL A 12 23.40 34.08 35.25
CA VAL A 12 22.49 33.00 35.63
C VAL A 12 23.31 31.72 35.62
N GLY A 13 23.72 31.27 36.81
CA GLY A 13 24.44 30.01 36.99
C GLY A 13 23.63 28.82 36.47
N LEU A 14 24.32 27.69 36.30
CA LEU A 14 23.65 26.42 35.98
C LEU A 14 22.66 26.08 37.10
N THR A 15 21.39 25.87 36.74
CA THR A 15 20.37 25.39 37.67
C THR A 15 19.92 24.00 37.26
N GLY A 16 19.66 23.13 38.23
CA GLY A 16 19.19 21.77 37.95
C GLY A 16 17.77 21.70 37.39
N PRO A 17 17.41 20.59 36.74
CA PRO A 17 16.05 20.35 36.26
C PRO A 17 15.05 20.38 37.43
N ARG A 18 13.96 21.14 37.27
CA ARG A 18 12.90 21.26 38.29
C ARG A 18 11.64 20.52 37.86
N ASN A 19 10.90 20.01 38.85
CA ASN A 19 9.63 19.32 38.67
C ASN A 19 9.67 18.21 37.62
N VAL A 20 10.75 17.43 37.60
CA VAL A 20 10.85 16.25 36.73
C VAL A 20 9.72 15.29 37.07
N LYS A 21 8.90 14.96 36.08
CA LYS A 21 7.84 13.97 36.16
C LYS A 21 8.11 12.86 35.16
N VAL A 22 7.76 11.66 35.57
CA VAL A 22 7.84 10.46 34.75
C VAL A 22 6.46 9.83 34.78
N LEU A 23 5.85 9.73 33.62
CA LEU A 23 4.47 9.28 33.45
C LEU A 23 4.45 8.13 32.47
N ASP A 24 3.58 7.16 32.73
CA ASP A 24 3.21 6.18 31.71
C ASP A 24 2.57 6.89 30.52
N LYS A 25 2.86 6.45 29.29
CA LYS A 25 2.29 7.09 28.11
C LYS A 25 0.82 6.63 27.96
N PRO A 26 -0.17 7.54 28.00
CA PRO A 26 -1.56 7.14 27.80
C PRO A 26 -1.79 6.68 26.35
N ASN A 27 -2.79 5.80 26.14
CA ASN A 27 -3.14 5.22 24.84
C ASN A 27 -1.93 4.58 24.15
N ASP A 28 -1.21 3.67 24.79
CA ASP A 28 -0.13 2.92 24.13
C ASP A 28 -0.16 1.42 24.47
N ASP A 29 0.78 0.68 23.90
CA ASP A 29 0.97 -0.76 24.13
C ASP A 29 1.89 -1.05 25.34
N GLY A 30 2.11 -0.07 26.21
CA GLY A 30 3.02 -0.14 27.36
C GLY A 30 4.49 -0.10 26.98
N SER A 31 4.82 0.32 25.75
CA SER A 31 6.19 0.42 25.25
C SER A 31 6.81 1.81 25.43
N ALA A 32 6.09 2.78 26.00
CA ALA A 32 6.60 4.12 26.17
C ALA A 32 6.36 4.76 27.54
N VAL A 33 7.30 5.63 27.94
CA VAL A 33 7.21 6.47 29.13
C VAL A 33 7.52 7.90 28.75
N ILE A 34 6.74 8.85 29.27
CA ILE A 34 6.95 10.28 29.10
C ILE A 34 7.77 10.82 30.26
N ILE A 35 8.88 11.51 29.96
CA ILE A 35 9.66 12.28 30.93
C ILE A 35 9.53 13.76 30.58
N GLU A 36 9.16 14.59 31.55
CA GLU A 36 8.95 16.03 31.36
C GLU A 36 9.46 16.84 32.56
N TRP A 37 9.93 18.05 32.30
CA TRP A 37 10.48 18.96 33.31
C TRP A 37 10.12 20.42 32.98
N ASP A 38 10.22 21.30 33.98
CA ASP A 38 9.85 22.69 33.80
C ASP A 38 10.78 23.38 32.80
N SER A 39 10.21 24.01 31.76
CA SER A 39 11.00 24.78 30.79
C SER A 39 11.76 25.94 31.43
N ALA A 40 11.22 26.52 32.50
CA ALA A 40 11.86 27.57 33.29
C ALA A 40 13.14 27.12 34.02
N SER A 41 13.39 25.80 34.12
CA SER A 41 14.64 25.28 34.69
C SER A 41 15.81 25.31 33.72
N VAL A 42 15.55 25.53 32.42
CA VAL A 42 16.58 25.56 31.38
C VAL A 42 17.08 26.99 31.18
N THR A 43 18.22 27.31 31.81
CA THR A 43 18.87 28.62 31.71
C THR A 43 19.83 28.67 30.52
N PRO A 44 20.29 29.86 30.07
CA PRO A 44 21.29 29.96 29.00
C PRO A 44 22.61 29.23 29.29
N ALA A 45 22.89 28.91 30.56
CA ALA A 45 24.04 28.12 30.99
C ALA A 45 23.91 26.62 30.64
N VAL A 46 22.70 26.11 30.39
CA VAL A 46 22.48 24.72 29.96
C VAL A 46 22.85 24.58 28.48
N LYS A 47 23.85 23.75 28.20
CA LYS A 47 24.29 23.42 26.83
C LYS A 47 23.60 22.18 26.30
N MET A 48 23.39 21.19 27.14
CA MET A 48 22.91 19.87 26.77
C MET A 48 22.13 19.22 27.90
N ILE A 49 21.19 18.36 27.55
CA ILE A 49 20.36 17.61 28.49
C ILE A 49 20.57 16.11 28.24
N SER A 50 20.82 15.32 29.29
CA SER A 50 20.90 13.86 29.20
C SER A 50 19.82 13.23 30.07
N ILE A 51 19.20 12.18 29.56
CA ILE A 51 18.21 11.39 30.30
C ILE A 51 18.82 10.04 30.64
N TYR A 52 18.72 9.67 31.91
CA TYR A 52 19.21 8.41 32.41
C TYR A 52 18.06 7.52 32.87
N LYS A 53 18.12 6.24 32.50
CA LYS A 53 17.17 5.20 32.91
C LYS A 53 17.86 4.18 33.80
N ILE A 54 17.18 3.83 34.88
CA ILE A 54 17.58 2.81 35.85
C ILE A 54 16.43 1.79 35.95
N PRO A 55 16.53 0.64 35.28
CA PRO A 55 15.59 -0.47 35.49
C PRO A 55 15.74 -1.02 36.91
N GLU A 56 14.63 -1.29 37.60
CA GLU A 56 14.64 -1.72 39.00
C GLU A 56 15.44 -3.02 39.21
N GLU A 57 15.40 -3.93 38.23
CA GLU A 57 16.17 -5.18 38.22
C GLU A 57 17.69 -4.99 38.30
N MET A 58 18.18 -3.79 37.99
CA MET A 58 19.60 -3.46 38.04
C MET A 58 19.98 -2.48 39.15
N TRP A 59 19.05 -2.22 40.09
CA TRP A 59 19.30 -1.36 41.24
C TRP A 59 20.42 -1.96 42.11
N GLY A 60 21.51 -1.21 42.33
CA GLY A 60 22.69 -1.67 43.08
C GLY A 60 23.80 -2.33 42.25
N HIS A 61 23.57 -2.61 40.96
CA HIS A 61 24.57 -3.19 40.04
C HIS A 61 25.25 -2.18 39.10
N GLY A 62 25.01 -0.87 39.31
CA GLY A 62 25.77 0.21 38.66
C GLY A 62 25.40 0.53 37.20
N SER A 63 24.35 -0.05 36.62
CA SER A 63 24.00 0.18 35.22
C SER A 63 23.01 1.33 35.04
N ILE A 64 23.57 2.54 35.01
CA ILE A 64 22.86 3.72 34.54
C ILE A 64 22.98 3.74 33.00
N LYS A 65 21.87 3.56 32.28
CA LYS A 65 21.87 3.68 30.82
C LYS A 65 21.51 5.11 30.42
N VAL A 66 22.35 5.75 29.60
CA VAL A 66 21.96 6.98 28.89
C VAL A 66 20.90 6.58 27.87
N VAL A 67 19.71 7.15 28.01
CA VAL A 67 18.59 6.91 27.10
C VAL A 67 18.73 7.79 25.87
N ASP A 68 19.05 9.07 26.08
CA ASP A 68 19.18 10.04 25.00
C ASP A 68 19.97 11.30 25.39
N LEU A 69 20.38 12.04 24.36
CA LEU A 69 21.07 13.32 24.43
C LEU A 69 20.24 14.39 23.70
N LEU A 70 19.70 15.34 24.45
CA LEU A 70 18.73 16.29 23.96
C LEU A 70 19.29 17.70 23.90
N SER A 71 18.76 18.46 22.93
CA SER A 71 19.04 19.89 22.82
C SER A 71 18.44 20.65 24.01
N ARG A 72 19.00 21.83 24.33
CA ARG A 72 18.50 22.72 25.38
C ARG A 72 17.05 23.19 25.20
N ASN A 73 16.46 23.10 24.02
CA ASN A 73 15.09 23.55 23.78
C ASN A 73 14.04 22.42 23.95
N THR A 74 14.46 21.27 24.47
CA THR A 74 13.59 20.14 24.74
C THR A 74 13.15 20.16 26.21
N PHE A 75 11.86 19.95 26.46
CA PHE A 75 11.27 19.94 27.82
C PHE A 75 10.44 18.68 28.11
N ARG A 76 10.30 17.82 27.10
CA ARG A 76 9.56 16.57 27.13
C ARG A 76 10.27 15.55 26.25
N TYR A 77 10.36 14.32 26.73
CA TYR A 77 10.97 13.18 26.06
C TYR A 77 10.08 11.95 26.20
N VAL A 78 10.14 11.05 25.22
CA VAL A 78 9.40 9.78 25.23
C VAL A 78 10.41 8.65 25.08
N ASP A 79 10.62 7.86 26.14
CA ASP A 79 11.46 6.66 26.08
C ASP A 79 10.63 5.50 25.53
N THR A 80 10.97 5.01 24.33
CA THR A 80 10.32 3.87 23.67
C THR A 80 11.06 2.54 23.85
N GLN A 81 12.10 2.50 24.70
CA GLN A 81 12.90 1.33 24.99
C GLN A 81 12.53 0.70 26.35
N VAL A 82 11.28 0.87 26.79
CA VAL A 82 10.75 0.26 28.02
C VAL A 82 9.93 -0.99 27.69
N LYS A 83 9.80 -1.89 28.67
CA LYS A 83 8.99 -3.10 28.55
C LYS A 83 7.75 -2.99 29.45
N PRO A 84 6.56 -3.41 28.97
CA PRO A 84 5.35 -3.40 29.77
C PRO A 84 5.52 -4.14 31.11
N GLY A 85 4.99 -3.56 32.19
CA GLY A 85 4.98 -4.15 33.52
C GLY A 85 6.31 -4.12 34.28
N LYS A 86 7.40 -3.61 33.69
CA LYS A 86 8.69 -3.44 34.37
C LYS A 86 8.77 -2.07 35.05
N ARG A 87 9.45 -2.01 36.20
CA ARG A 87 9.63 -0.77 36.96
C ARG A 87 10.89 -0.04 36.52
N TYR A 88 10.73 1.23 36.18
CA TYR A 88 11.83 2.10 35.75
C TYR A 88 11.91 3.35 36.62
N TYR A 89 13.13 3.82 36.85
CA TYR A 89 13.43 5.08 37.50
C TYR A 89 14.24 5.94 36.52
N TYR A 90 14.04 7.26 36.59
CA TYR A 90 14.74 8.20 35.72
C TYR A 90 15.29 9.38 36.51
N TYR A 91 16.35 9.98 35.99
CA TYR A 91 16.75 11.33 36.35
C TYR A 91 17.25 12.06 35.11
N VAL A 92 17.14 13.38 35.14
CA VAL A 92 17.56 14.28 34.07
C VAL A 92 18.83 14.99 34.53
N ARG A 93 19.80 15.15 33.63
CA ARG A 93 21.05 15.88 33.87
C ARG A 93 21.14 17.06 32.92
N PHE A 94 21.41 18.24 33.46
CA PHE A 94 21.80 19.40 32.67
C PHE A 94 23.30 19.57 32.69
N TRP A 95 23.90 19.73 31.51
CA TRP A 95 25.34 19.96 31.33
C TRP A 95 25.61 21.44 31.04
N GLY A 96 26.55 22.03 31.78
CA GLY A 96 27.10 23.37 31.55
C GLY A 96 28.42 23.35 30.76
N GLU A 97 29.24 24.39 30.89
CA GLU A 97 30.56 24.49 30.22
C GLU A 97 31.67 23.63 30.85
N GLY A 98 31.35 22.90 31.93
CA GLY A 98 32.29 21.97 32.59
C GLY A 98 31.71 21.26 33.82
N ASP A 99 30.50 21.60 34.23
CA ASP A 99 29.77 21.03 35.35
C ASP A 99 28.45 20.39 34.90
N TYR A 100 27.81 19.66 35.81
CA TYR A 100 26.47 19.13 35.61
C TYR A 100 25.65 19.20 36.89
N ILE A 101 24.33 19.28 36.73
CA ILE A 101 23.38 19.19 37.83
C ILE A 101 22.31 18.14 37.50
N ASP A 102 22.16 17.19 38.41
CA ASP A 102 21.15 16.13 38.32
C ASP A 102 19.85 16.54 38.99
N SER A 103 18.73 16.07 38.43
CA SER A 103 17.48 16.03 39.15
C SER A 103 17.50 14.96 40.23
N LYS A 104 16.52 15.01 41.14
CA LYS A 104 16.20 13.83 41.97
C LYS A 104 15.81 12.66 41.05
N ILE A 105 16.08 11.45 41.50
CA ILE A 105 15.57 10.24 40.84
C ILE A 105 14.06 10.19 41.03
N VAL A 106 13.32 9.98 39.95
CA VAL A 106 11.85 9.95 39.90
C VAL A 106 11.40 8.57 39.43
N GLY A 107 10.42 8.00 40.12
CA GLY A 107 9.88 6.67 39.86
C GLY A 107 9.43 5.96 41.15
N PRO A 108 9.06 4.67 41.07
CA PRO A 108 9.03 3.88 39.85
C PRO A 108 7.86 4.26 38.94
N VAL A 109 8.10 4.35 37.64
CA VAL A 109 7.04 4.27 36.62
C VAL A 109 6.91 2.83 36.16
N VAL A 110 5.67 2.38 35.98
CA VAL A 110 5.37 1.07 35.40
C VAL A 110 4.57 1.32 34.15
N PRO A 111 5.15 1.12 32.95
CA PRO A 111 4.40 1.30 31.73
C PRO A 111 3.40 0.15 31.57
N LYS A 112 2.16 0.49 31.27
CA LYS A 112 1.05 -0.47 31.19
C LYS A 112 0.45 -0.42 29.79
N ALA A 113 0.34 -1.61 29.19
CA ALA A 113 -0.43 -1.75 27.96
C ALA A 113 -1.90 -1.45 28.24
N GLU A 114 -2.47 -0.49 27.52
CA GLU A 114 -3.90 -0.25 27.54
C GLU A 114 -4.60 -1.17 26.53
N TRP A 115 -5.77 -1.67 26.89
CA TRP A 115 -6.56 -2.53 25.99
C TRP A 115 -7.11 -1.80 24.76
N PHE A 116 -7.23 -0.46 24.83
CA PHE A 116 -7.88 0.33 23.79
C PHE A 116 -7.18 1.67 23.54
N HIS A 117 -6.67 1.85 22.33
CA HIS A 117 -6.03 3.08 21.89
C HIS A 117 -7.08 4.06 21.33
N LYS A 118 -7.49 5.06 22.11
CA LYS A 118 -8.60 5.97 21.74
C LYS A 118 -8.35 6.73 20.44
N GLU A 119 -7.10 7.06 20.12
CA GLU A 119 -6.77 7.78 18.88
C GLU A 119 -6.98 6.92 17.61
N ARG A 120 -7.07 5.58 17.75
CA ARG A 120 -7.35 4.66 16.63
C ARG A 120 -8.84 4.36 16.45
N LEU A 121 -9.71 4.99 17.23
CA LEU A 121 -11.16 4.82 17.11
C LEU A 121 -11.70 5.10 15.69
N PRO A 122 -11.21 6.12 14.93
CA PRO A 122 -11.60 6.29 13.54
C PRO A 122 -11.26 5.08 12.64
N MET A 123 -10.11 4.45 12.84
CA MET A 123 -9.72 3.24 12.09
C MET A 123 -10.66 2.08 12.39
N LEU A 124 -11.06 1.91 13.66
CA LEU A 124 -12.03 0.88 14.04
C LEU A 124 -13.39 1.12 13.39
N VAL A 125 -13.87 2.37 13.36
CA VAL A 125 -15.13 2.71 12.69
C VAL A 125 -15.07 2.37 11.21
N VAL A 126 -13.98 2.74 10.51
CA VAL A 126 -13.76 2.38 9.11
C VAL A 126 -13.75 0.86 8.90
N LEU A 127 -13.06 0.12 9.77
CA LEU A 127 -12.99 -1.35 9.71
C LEU A 127 -14.38 -1.98 9.88
N LEU A 128 -15.19 -1.49 10.83
CA LEU A 128 -16.54 -1.98 11.07
C LEU A 128 -17.47 -1.65 9.90
N ILE A 129 -17.36 -0.46 9.31
CA ILE A 129 -18.12 -0.09 8.12
C ILE A 129 -17.76 -1.02 6.95
N TYR A 130 -16.47 -1.22 6.69
CA TYR A 130 -16.01 -2.08 5.60
C TYR A 130 -16.41 -3.54 5.81
N GLY A 131 -16.21 -4.09 7.02
CA GLY A 131 -16.66 -5.43 7.38
C GLY A 131 -18.18 -5.60 7.29
N GLY A 132 -18.93 -4.57 7.68
CA GLY A 132 -20.38 -4.51 7.52
C GLY A 132 -20.82 -4.53 6.06
N LEU A 133 -20.16 -3.76 5.19
CA LEU A 133 -20.42 -3.75 3.75
C LEU A 133 -20.12 -5.11 3.11
N LEU A 134 -18.98 -5.74 3.44
CA LEU A 134 -18.64 -7.08 2.99
C LEU A 134 -19.72 -8.10 3.40
N ALA A 135 -20.09 -8.13 4.67
CA ALA A 135 -21.12 -9.04 5.16
C ALA A 135 -22.50 -8.79 4.51
N TYR A 136 -22.84 -7.50 4.31
CA TYR A 136 -24.08 -7.10 3.64
C TYR A 136 -24.13 -7.58 2.19
N PHE A 137 -23.12 -7.29 1.38
CA PHE A 137 -23.07 -7.69 -0.02
C PHE A 137 -22.94 -9.21 -0.19
N LEU A 138 -22.15 -9.87 0.65
CA LEU A 138 -22.03 -11.33 0.63
C LEU A 138 -23.39 -12.00 0.91
N LYS A 139 -24.15 -11.50 1.91
CA LYS A 139 -25.49 -12.00 2.21
C LYS A 139 -26.46 -11.75 1.06
N ARG A 140 -26.37 -10.60 0.39
CA ARG A 140 -27.20 -10.20 -0.73
C ARG A 140 -26.97 -11.08 -1.96
N ILE A 141 -25.70 -11.25 -2.34
CA ILE A 141 -25.26 -12.09 -3.46
C ILE A 141 -25.66 -13.56 -3.22
N ARG A 142 -25.48 -14.07 -1.98
CA ARG A 142 -25.90 -15.44 -1.62
C ARG A 142 -27.41 -15.68 -1.73
N LYS A 143 -28.24 -14.63 -1.64
CA LYS A 143 -29.69 -14.73 -1.83
C LYS A 143 -30.11 -14.73 -3.30
N GLY A 144 -29.15 -14.64 -4.24
CA GLY A 144 -29.43 -14.55 -5.67
C GLY A 144 -29.87 -13.16 -6.10
N GLU A 145 -29.72 -12.13 -5.26
CA GLU A 145 -29.97 -10.76 -5.68
C GLU A 145 -28.85 -10.30 -6.61
N GLU A 146 -29.23 -9.82 -7.79
CA GLU A 146 -28.27 -9.26 -8.75
C GLU A 146 -27.66 -7.97 -8.19
N VAL A 147 -26.35 -7.99 -8.03
CA VAL A 147 -25.57 -6.81 -7.66
C VAL A 147 -24.95 -6.27 -8.94
N TYR A 148 -25.28 -5.03 -9.30
CA TYR A 148 -24.63 -4.37 -10.43
C TYR A 148 -23.14 -4.18 -10.15
N ILE A 149 -22.30 -4.72 -11.02
CA ILE A 149 -20.86 -4.51 -11.03
C ILE A 149 -20.54 -3.77 -12.34
N ARG A 150 -19.68 -2.75 -12.28
CA ARG A 150 -19.34 -1.91 -13.44
C ARG A 150 -18.63 -2.78 -14.48
N PRO A 151 -19.12 -2.82 -15.74
CA PRO A 151 -18.46 -3.58 -16.79
C PRO A 151 -17.04 -3.06 -17.03
N ILE A 152 -16.13 -3.99 -17.28
CA ILE A 152 -14.72 -3.68 -17.53
C ILE A 152 -14.51 -3.64 -19.04
N ALA A 153 -14.19 -2.46 -19.58
CA ALA A 153 -14.10 -2.24 -21.03
C ALA A 153 -13.14 -3.22 -21.73
N GLY A 154 -11.95 -3.44 -21.14
CA GLY A 154 -10.97 -4.39 -21.68
C GLY A 154 -11.45 -5.84 -21.70
N LEU A 155 -12.36 -6.24 -20.80
CA LEU A 155 -12.94 -7.59 -20.78
C LEU A 155 -14.01 -7.77 -21.87
N GLN A 156 -14.76 -6.72 -22.19
CA GLN A 156 -15.76 -6.74 -23.28
C GLN A 156 -15.08 -6.79 -24.65
N ALA A 157 -13.93 -6.11 -24.79
CA ALA A 157 -13.15 -6.08 -26.02
C ALA A 157 -12.51 -7.45 -26.38
N ILE A 158 -12.47 -8.42 -25.47
CA ILE A 158 -11.87 -9.74 -25.75
C ILE A 158 -12.61 -10.45 -26.88
N ASP A 159 -13.94 -10.48 -26.82
CA ASP A 159 -14.75 -11.21 -27.80
C ASP A 159 -14.58 -10.59 -29.20
N ASP A 160 -14.56 -9.26 -29.29
CA ASP A 160 -14.34 -8.50 -30.53
C ASP A 160 -12.91 -8.67 -31.07
N ALA A 161 -11.91 -8.63 -30.19
CA ALA A 161 -10.50 -8.78 -30.57
C ALA A 161 -10.21 -10.17 -31.15
N VAL A 162 -10.73 -11.22 -30.50
CA VAL A 162 -10.61 -12.60 -31.01
C VAL A 162 -11.35 -12.74 -32.33
N GLY A 163 -12.60 -12.25 -32.42
CA GLY A 163 -13.40 -12.30 -33.65
C GLY A 163 -12.68 -11.63 -34.83
N ARG A 164 -12.15 -10.41 -34.63
CA ARG A 164 -11.38 -9.69 -35.65
C ARG A 164 -10.11 -10.46 -36.06
N SER A 165 -9.38 -11.04 -35.11
CA SER A 165 -8.20 -11.86 -35.41
C SER A 165 -8.57 -13.06 -36.28
N THR A 166 -9.70 -13.72 -35.98
CA THR A 166 -10.23 -14.85 -36.76
C THR A 166 -10.64 -14.40 -38.17
N GLU A 167 -11.34 -13.28 -38.31
CA GLU A 167 -11.75 -12.72 -39.61
C GLU A 167 -10.54 -12.39 -40.50
N MET A 168 -9.42 -11.98 -39.91
CA MET A 168 -8.16 -11.72 -40.62
C MET A 168 -7.34 -13.00 -40.90
N GLY A 169 -7.76 -14.16 -40.39
CA GLY A 169 -7.02 -15.42 -40.49
C GLY A 169 -5.67 -15.38 -39.77
N GLN A 170 -5.55 -14.52 -38.75
CA GLN A 170 -4.32 -14.29 -38.00
C GLN A 170 -4.41 -14.90 -36.59
N PRO A 171 -3.29 -15.37 -36.03
CA PRO A 171 -3.29 -15.95 -34.68
C PRO A 171 -3.54 -14.89 -33.61
N VAL A 172 -4.00 -15.34 -32.45
CA VAL A 172 -4.04 -14.57 -31.20
C VAL A 172 -2.77 -14.84 -30.42
N LEU A 173 -2.12 -13.79 -29.92
CA LEU A 173 -0.94 -13.89 -29.06
C LEU A 173 -1.30 -13.45 -27.64
N PHE A 174 -1.01 -14.28 -26.65
CA PHE A 174 -1.23 -13.95 -25.24
C PHE A 174 0.10 -13.97 -24.46
N ILE A 175 0.40 -12.87 -23.79
CA ILE A 175 1.66 -12.63 -23.09
C ILE A 175 1.34 -12.43 -21.60
N LEU A 176 1.89 -13.31 -20.77
CA LEU A 176 1.69 -13.33 -19.30
C LEU A 176 2.60 -12.36 -18.53
N GLY A 177 3.48 -11.66 -19.23
CA GLY A 177 4.53 -10.84 -18.63
C GLY A 177 5.64 -11.67 -17.97
N LEU A 178 6.33 -11.06 -17.01
CA LEU A 178 7.51 -11.62 -16.33
C LEU A 178 7.22 -12.10 -14.90
N GLY A 179 5.95 -12.10 -14.50
CA GLY A 179 5.54 -12.50 -13.17
C GLY A 179 5.65 -14.01 -12.93
N TYR A 180 5.74 -14.37 -11.67
CA TYR A 180 5.75 -15.75 -11.18
C TYR A 180 4.36 -16.16 -10.68
N ILE A 181 4.20 -17.44 -10.36
CA ILE A 181 2.89 -18.01 -9.98
C ILE A 181 2.34 -17.46 -8.65
N ASN A 182 3.19 -16.90 -7.80
CA ASN A 182 2.80 -16.25 -6.55
C ASN A 182 2.37 -14.79 -6.72
N ASP A 183 2.58 -14.21 -7.91
CA ASP A 183 2.15 -12.85 -8.20
C ASP A 183 0.65 -12.82 -8.51
N ILE A 184 -0.07 -11.94 -7.81
CA ILE A 184 -1.54 -11.81 -7.94
C ILE A 184 -1.92 -11.43 -9.38
N ALA A 185 -1.11 -10.59 -10.04
CA ALA A 185 -1.31 -10.21 -11.44
C ALA A 185 -1.22 -11.41 -12.39
N THR A 186 -0.24 -12.30 -12.19
CA THR A 186 -0.08 -13.52 -12.99
C THR A 186 -1.26 -14.45 -12.80
N LEU A 187 -1.73 -14.63 -11.56
CA LEU A 187 -2.92 -15.44 -11.28
C LEU A 187 -4.18 -14.88 -11.98
N ALA A 188 -4.37 -13.56 -11.92
CA ALA A 188 -5.48 -12.91 -12.62
C ALA A 188 -5.36 -13.07 -14.15
N ALA A 189 -4.15 -12.92 -14.70
CA ALA A 189 -3.90 -13.10 -16.13
C ALA A 189 -4.16 -14.54 -16.60
N LEU A 190 -3.83 -15.55 -15.79
CA LEU A 190 -4.12 -16.96 -16.08
C LEU A 190 -5.63 -17.22 -16.16
N SER A 191 -6.44 -16.60 -15.30
CA SER A 191 -7.91 -16.67 -15.40
C SER A 191 -8.44 -16.02 -16.68
N ILE A 192 -7.87 -14.88 -17.08
CA ILE A 192 -8.21 -14.22 -18.36
C ILE A 192 -7.79 -15.10 -19.54
N LEU A 193 -6.61 -15.74 -19.48
CA LEU A 193 -6.11 -16.65 -20.51
C LEU A 193 -7.08 -17.82 -20.74
N GLN A 194 -7.66 -18.42 -19.69
CA GLN A 194 -8.67 -19.47 -19.86
C GLN A 194 -9.88 -18.97 -20.67
N ARG A 195 -10.35 -17.74 -20.43
CA ARG A 195 -11.44 -17.13 -21.20
C ARG A 195 -11.05 -16.87 -22.65
N VAL A 196 -9.84 -16.34 -22.89
CA VAL A 196 -9.32 -16.12 -24.25
C VAL A 196 -9.21 -17.45 -24.98
N ALA A 197 -8.65 -18.49 -24.34
CA ALA A 197 -8.52 -19.84 -24.90
C ALA A 197 -9.86 -20.46 -25.27
N LYS A 198 -10.87 -20.30 -24.42
CA LYS A 198 -12.24 -20.72 -24.72
C LYS A 198 -12.76 -20.01 -25.98
N LYS A 199 -12.60 -18.68 -26.05
CA LYS A 199 -13.05 -17.92 -27.22
C LYS A 199 -12.28 -18.26 -28.49
N THR A 200 -10.97 -18.39 -28.44
CA THR A 200 -10.18 -18.80 -29.60
C THR A 200 -10.59 -20.19 -30.08
N ALA A 201 -10.94 -21.12 -29.17
CA ALA A 201 -11.45 -22.44 -29.53
C ALA A 201 -12.86 -22.39 -30.16
N GLU A 202 -13.77 -21.53 -29.67
CA GLU A 202 -15.09 -21.31 -30.28
C GLU A 202 -15.01 -20.76 -31.71
N TYR A 203 -14.03 -19.88 -31.97
CA TYR A 203 -13.79 -19.28 -33.28
C TYR A 203 -12.78 -20.04 -34.15
N GLU A 204 -12.26 -21.18 -33.68
CA GLU A 204 -11.20 -21.97 -34.35
C GLU A 204 -9.94 -21.15 -34.69
N SER A 205 -9.62 -20.14 -33.88
CA SER A 205 -8.43 -19.31 -34.02
C SER A 205 -7.24 -19.93 -33.32
N GLU A 206 -6.06 -19.82 -33.92
CA GLU A 206 -4.82 -20.24 -33.27
C GLU A 206 -4.47 -19.30 -32.11
N LEU A 207 -4.05 -19.86 -30.98
CA LEU A 207 -3.59 -19.14 -29.78
C LEU A 207 -2.14 -19.50 -29.48
N ILE A 208 -1.26 -18.49 -29.42
CA ILE A 208 0.17 -18.62 -29.09
C ILE A 208 0.42 -17.99 -27.73
N VAL A 209 1.10 -18.71 -26.83
CA VAL A 209 1.37 -18.27 -25.46
C VAL A 209 2.84 -18.53 -25.10
N PRO A 210 3.76 -17.61 -25.45
CA PRO A 210 5.15 -17.70 -25.00
C PRO A 210 5.23 -17.35 -23.51
N CYS A 211 5.90 -18.17 -22.70
CA CYS A 211 6.00 -17.98 -21.26
C CYS A 211 7.44 -17.66 -20.82
N PHE A 212 7.57 -16.72 -19.88
CA PHE A 212 8.84 -16.33 -19.26
C PHE A 212 9.31 -17.31 -18.17
N ASP A 213 8.36 -17.94 -17.46
CA ASP A 213 8.64 -18.86 -16.36
C ASP A 213 8.06 -20.26 -16.64
N PRO A 214 8.81 -21.36 -16.40
CA PRO A 214 8.34 -22.73 -16.65
C PRO A 214 7.17 -23.18 -15.77
N VAL A 215 7.05 -22.66 -14.55
CA VAL A 215 5.93 -22.97 -13.65
C VAL A 215 4.66 -22.29 -14.15
N VAL A 216 4.77 -21.01 -14.53
CA VAL A 216 3.68 -20.26 -15.18
C VAL A 216 3.29 -20.90 -16.51
N MET A 217 4.23 -21.40 -17.31
CA MET A 217 3.94 -22.18 -18.53
C MET A 217 3.06 -23.39 -18.23
N THR A 218 3.36 -24.14 -17.16
CA THR A 218 2.59 -25.33 -16.79
C THR A 218 1.16 -24.95 -16.40
N ALA A 219 0.99 -23.87 -15.63
CA ALA A 219 -0.34 -23.34 -15.30
C ALA A 219 -1.08 -22.83 -16.55
N ALA A 220 -0.39 -22.13 -17.45
CA ALA A 220 -0.95 -21.65 -18.70
C ALA A 220 -1.43 -22.80 -19.60
N GLN A 221 -0.67 -23.89 -19.69
CA GLN A 221 -1.09 -25.11 -20.41
C GLN A 221 -2.39 -25.69 -19.85
N GLU A 222 -2.56 -25.69 -18.54
CA GLU A 222 -3.80 -26.12 -17.90
C GLU A 222 -4.96 -25.17 -18.23
N MET A 223 -4.75 -23.87 -18.13
CA MET A 223 -5.79 -22.86 -18.42
C MET A 223 -6.25 -22.92 -19.89
N VAL A 224 -5.30 -23.06 -20.83
CA VAL A 224 -5.63 -23.20 -22.26
C VAL A 224 -6.38 -24.51 -22.51
N ARG A 225 -5.94 -25.62 -21.90
CA ARG A 225 -6.64 -26.90 -22.01
C ARG A 225 -8.06 -26.80 -21.47
N SER A 226 -8.24 -26.25 -20.28
CA SER A 226 -9.54 -26.05 -19.65
C SER A 226 -10.46 -25.19 -20.52
N GLY A 227 -9.95 -24.10 -21.08
CA GLY A 227 -10.69 -23.24 -22.02
C GLY A 227 -11.17 -24.00 -23.26
N CYS A 228 -10.31 -24.78 -23.92
CA CYS A 228 -10.69 -25.61 -25.07
C CYS A 228 -11.75 -26.67 -24.71
N PHE A 229 -11.62 -27.31 -23.54
CA PHE A 229 -12.59 -28.28 -23.04
C PHE A 229 -13.95 -27.64 -22.78
N GLU A 230 -13.99 -26.46 -22.16
CA GLU A 230 -15.23 -25.70 -21.94
C GLU A 230 -15.91 -25.26 -23.24
N ALA A 231 -15.14 -25.02 -24.30
CA ALA A 231 -15.67 -24.74 -25.64
C ALA A 231 -16.20 -26.01 -26.34
N GLY A 232 -16.04 -27.19 -25.75
CA GLY A 232 -16.38 -28.47 -26.39
C GLY A 232 -15.43 -28.88 -27.51
N ARG A 233 -14.24 -28.27 -27.59
CA ARG A 233 -13.22 -28.47 -28.65
C ARG A 233 -11.86 -28.87 -28.10
N PRO A 234 -11.76 -30.01 -27.37
CA PRO A 234 -10.50 -30.49 -26.81
C PRO A 234 -9.47 -30.85 -27.90
N ASP A 235 -9.91 -31.12 -29.13
CA ASP A 235 -9.08 -31.39 -30.32
C ASP A 235 -8.21 -30.20 -30.72
N LEU A 236 -8.63 -28.97 -30.41
CA LEU A 236 -7.90 -27.74 -30.73
C LEU A 236 -6.77 -27.44 -29.73
N TYR A 237 -6.71 -28.14 -28.60
CA TYR A 237 -5.62 -27.94 -27.64
C TYR A 237 -4.28 -28.43 -28.21
N ASN A 238 -3.34 -27.50 -28.38
CA ASN A 238 -1.97 -27.80 -28.81
C ASN A 238 -0.96 -27.33 -27.76
N GLN A 239 -0.40 -28.28 -27.01
CA GLN A 239 0.61 -27.99 -25.98
C GLN A 239 1.85 -27.27 -26.54
N LYS A 240 2.22 -27.50 -27.81
CA LYS A 240 3.39 -26.85 -28.43
C LYS A 240 3.21 -25.34 -28.64
N LYS A 241 1.97 -24.85 -28.59
CA LYS A 241 1.66 -23.41 -28.72
C LYS A 241 1.73 -22.67 -27.38
N VAL A 242 1.89 -23.39 -26.27
CA VAL A 242 2.15 -22.83 -24.93
C VAL A 242 3.52 -23.31 -24.46
N PHE A 243 4.55 -22.47 -24.61
CA PHE A 243 5.94 -22.90 -24.48
C PHE A 243 6.78 -21.88 -23.71
N PHE A 244 7.81 -22.39 -23.02
CA PHE A 244 8.81 -21.57 -22.37
C PHE A 244 9.76 -20.98 -23.42
N LEU A 245 9.98 -19.67 -23.36
CA LEU A 245 10.85 -18.96 -24.31
C LEU A 245 12.24 -18.71 -23.70
N THR A 246 12.31 -17.96 -22.61
CA THR A 246 13.52 -17.66 -21.83
C THR A 246 13.12 -16.96 -20.53
N ASN A 247 14.00 -16.98 -19.53
CA ASN A 247 13.85 -16.27 -18.25
C ASN A 247 14.71 -14.99 -18.16
N ASP A 248 15.25 -14.51 -19.28
CA ASP A 248 15.90 -13.20 -19.38
C ASP A 248 14.90 -12.16 -19.88
N GLN A 249 14.76 -11.02 -19.20
CA GLN A 249 13.74 -10.01 -19.49
C GLN A 249 13.78 -9.50 -20.94
N PHE A 250 14.94 -9.04 -21.40
CA PHE A 250 15.06 -8.47 -22.75
C PHE A 250 15.19 -9.56 -23.81
N GLY A 251 15.75 -10.72 -23.47
CA GLY A 251 15.68 -11.91 -24.30
C GLY A 251 14.24 -12.36 -24.54
N TYR A 252 13.37 -12.28 -23.52
CA TYR A 252 11.95 -12.60 -23.63
C TYR A 252 11.25 -11.58 -24.52
N ALA A 253 11.47 -10.29 -24.29
CA ALA A 253 10.94 -9.21 -25.12
C ALA A 253 11.31 -9.40 -26.60
N ALA A 254 12.61 -9.55 -26.90
CA ALA A 254 13.09 -9.75 -28.27
C ALA A 254 12.57 -11.05 -28.91
N GLY A 255 12.43 -12.12 -28.13
CA GLY A 255 11.86 -13.38 -28.58
C GLY A 255 10.38 -13.24 -28.96
N VAL A 256 9.60 -12.56 -28.12
CA VAL A 256 8.18 -12.26 -28.36
C VAL A 256 8.01 -11.29 -29.53
N ASP A 257 8.82 -10.24 -29.63
CA ASP A 257 8.83 -9.32 -30.77
C ASP A 257 9.09 -10.08 -32.08
N GLY A 258 10.04 -11.02 -32.06
CA GLY A 258 10.31 -11.91 -33.19
C GLY A 258 9.11 -12.78 -33.56
N ILE A 259 8.31 -13.23 -32.58
CA ILE A 259 7.05 -13.94 -32.83
C ILE A 259 6.04 -12.99 -33.48
N MET A 260 5.86 -11.77 -32.94
CA MET A 260 4.95 -10.78 -33.51
C MET A 260 5.30 -10.48 -34.98
N MET A 261 6.58 -10.28 -35.29
CA MET A 261 7.04 -9.98 -36.65
C MET A 261 6.81 -11.13 -37.64
N ARG A 262 6.95 -12.39 -37.21
CA ARG A 262 6.79 -13.57 -38.08
C ARG A 262 5.33 -13.98 -38.24
N GLU A 263 4.62 -14.11 -37.12
CA GLU A 263 3.26 -14.65 -37.09
C GLU A 263 2.21 -13.58 -37.38
N ARG A 264 2.55 -12.29 -37.20
CA ARG A 264 1.67 -11.13 -37.41
C ARG A 264 0.28 -11.33 -36.80
N PRO A 265 0.19 -11.50 -35.46
CA PRO A 265 -1.07 -11.78 -34.79
C PRO A 265 -2.09 -10.66 -35.02
N GLY A 266 -3.37 -11.03 -35.13
CA GLY A 266 -4.46 -10.08 -35.34
C GLY A 266 -4.89 -9.42 -34.03
N ALA A 267 -4.72 -10.13 -32.91
CA ALA A 267 -4.95 -9.63 -31.56
C ALA A 267 -3.81 -10.05 -30.61
N ILE A 268 -3.41 -9.13 -29.74
CA ILE A 268 -2.38 -9.34 -28.73
C ILE A 268 -2.95 -8.99 -27.35
N PHE A 269 -2.84 -9.93 -26.42
CA PHE A 269 -3.20 -9.76 -25.03
C PHE A 269 -1.94 -9.63 -24.16
N LEU A 270 -1.73 -8.47 -23.55
CA LEU A 270 -0.59 -8.18 -22.68
C LEU A 270 -1.07 -8.16 -21.22
N MET A 271 -1.24 -9.33 -20.61
CA MET A 271 -1.90 -9.49 -19.31
C MET A 271 -0.94 -10.08 -18.28
N GLY A 272 -0.59 -9.34 -17.24
CA GLY A 272 0.32 -9.86 -16.22
C GLY A 272 1.13 -8.82 -15.48
N LEU A 273 2.25 -9.26 -14.93
CA LEU A 273 3.25 -8.39 -14.33
C LEU A 273 4.27 -8.00 -15.39
N PHE A 274 4.40 -6.71 -15.66
CA PHE A 274 5.34 -6.17 -16.63
C PHE A 274 6.30 -5.16 -16.01
N PHE A 275 7.44 -5.00 -16.66
CA PHE A 275 8.49 -4.04 -16.34
C PHE A 275 8.87 -3.26 -17.62
N ALA A 276 10.14 -2.92 -17.78
CA ALA A 276 10.65 -2.06 -18.85
C ALA A 276 10.37 -2.58 -20.28
N GLU A 277 10.10 -3.87 -20.46
CA GLU A 277 9.73 -4.48 -21.73
C GLU A 277 8.31 -4.12 -22.21
N SER A 278 7.45 -3.60 -21.32
CA SER A 278 6.04 -3.30 -21.62
C SER A 278 5.85 -2.44 -22.87
N LEU A 279 6.56 -1.31 -22.96
CA LEU A 279 6.45 -0.39 -24.09
C LEU A 279 7.02 -0.99 -25.38
N ILE A 280 8.10 -1.78 -25.28
CA ILE A 280 8.71 -2.45 -26.44
C ILE A 280 7.69 -3.41 -27.05
N LEU A 281 7.10 -4.28 -26.22
CA LEU A 281 6.08 -5.23 -26.65
C LEU A 281 4.86 -4.54 -27.24
N ALA A 282 4.39 -3.45 -26.61
CA ALA A 282 3.21 -2.71 -27.07
C ALA A 282 3.46 -2.01 -28.42
N GLU A 283 4.61 -1.35 -28.61
CA GLU A 283 4.96 -0.70 -29.88
C GLU A 283 5.17 -1.73 -31.00
N THR A 284 5.80 -2.87 -30.70
CA THR A 284 5.94 -3.96 -31.68
C THR A 284 4.57 -4.51 -32.08
N GLY A 285 3.66 -4.70 -31.11
CA GLY A 285 2.29 -5.12 -31.37
C GLY A 285 1.51 -4.13 -32.24
N HIS A 286 1.70 -2.83 -32.01
CA HIS A 286 1.11 -1.78 -32.84
C HIS A 286 1.67 -1.83 -34.28
N SER A 287 2.97 -2.05 -34.44
CA SER A 287 3.63 -2.10 -35.75
C SER A 287 3.14 -3.23 -36.66
N VAL A 288 2.61 -4.33 -36.10
CA VAL A 288 2.01 -5.42 -36.89
C VAL A 288 0.54 -5.20 -37.21
N GLY A 289 -0.08 -4.14 -36.66
CA GLY A 289 -1.49 -3.81 -36.85
C GLY A 289 -2.46 -4.59 -35.96
N ALA A 290 -1.94 -5.24 -34.91
CA ALA A 290 -2.77 -6.01 -33.98
C ALA A 290 -3.63 -5.10 -33.11
N ILE A 291 -4.85 -5.53 -32.81
CA ILE A 291 -5.58 -4.94 -31.67
C ILE A 291 -4.93 -5.40 -30.38
N GLN A 292 -4.70 -4.46 -29.45
CA GLN A 292 -4.00 -4.73 -28.21
C GLN A 292 -4.87 -4.47 -27.00
N ILE A 293 -4.98 -5.50 -26.15
CA ILE A 293 -5.66 -5.41 -24.87
C ILE A 293 -4.63 -5.75 -23.80
N SER A 294 -4.31 -4.79 -22.94
CA SER A 294 -3.33 -4.94 -21.88
C SER A 294 -3.95 -4.86 -20.50
N GLY A 295 -3.25 -5.41 -19.51
CA GLY A 295 -3.64 -5.34 -18.11
C GLY A 295 -2.44 -5.61 -17.22
N THR A 296 -2.17 -4.69 -16.30
CA THR A 296 -1.13 -4.87 -15.30
C THR A 296 -1.47 -4.15 -14.01
N THR A 297 -0.83 -4.60 -12.93
CA THR A 297 -0.95 -3.99 -11.60
C THR A 297 0.29 -3.17 -11.26
N SER A 298 1.29 -3.16 -12.15
CA SER A 298 2.49 -2.36 -12.02
C SER A 298 2.22 -0.89 -12.30
N ILE A 299 2.22 -0.06 -11.25
CA ILE A 299 1.94 1.38 -11.34
C ILE A 299 2.90 2.09 -12.29
N THR A 300 4.15 1.64 -12.39
CA THR A 300 5.17 2.26 -13.24
C THR A 300 5.01 1.93 -14.72
N GLN A 301 4.33 0.82 -15.07
CA GLN A 301 4.14 0.40 -16.48
C GLN A 301 2.76 0.72 -17.03
N LEU A 302 1.76 0.94 -16.17
CA LEU A 302 0.42 1.33 -16.57
C LEU A 302 0.39 2.51 -17.57
N PRO A 303 1.18 3.60 -17.40
CA PRO A 303 1.19 4.71 -18.37
C PRO A 303 1.59 4.29 -19.78
N PHE A 304 2.51 3.33 -19.93
CA PHE A 304 2.94 2.85 -21.24
C PHE A 304 1.82 2.11 -21.96
N PHE A 305 1.11 1.23 -21.24
CA PHE A 305 -0.03 0.53 -21.82
C PHE A 305 -1.20 1.46 -22.15
N ILE A 306 -1.51 2.42 -21.27
CA ILE A 306 -2.55 3.44 -21.55
C ILE A 306 -2.22 4.23 -22.83
N ALA A 307 -0.95 4.51 -23.08
CA ALA A 307 -0.52 5.28 -24.25
C ALA A 307 -0.41 4.44 -25.53
N ALA A 308 -0.02 3.17 -25.44
CA ALA A 308 0.39 2.35 -26.59
C ALA A 308 -0.60 1.24 -26.99
N THR A 309 -1.68 1.01 -26.22
CA THR A 309 -2.66 -0.07 -26.48
C THR A 309 -4.09 0.45 -26.64
N ASP A 310 -4.96 -0.31 -27.30
CA ASP A 310 -6.35 0.08 -27.55
C ASP A 310 -7.20 0.04 -26.27
N TYR A 311 -6.97 -0.95 -25.41
CA TYR A 311 -7.65 -1.11 -24.14
C TYR A 311 -6.68 -1.49 -23.03
N THR A 312 -6.74 -0.78 -21.90
CA THR A 312 -5.93 -1.10 -20.72
C THR A 312 -6.81 -1.34 -19.49
N LEU A 313 -6.65 -2.52 -18.89
CA LEU A 313 -7.17 -2.84 -17.55
C LEU A 313 -6.25 -2.21 -16.50
N ILE A 314 -6.80 -1.31 -15.70
CA ILE A 314 -6.04 -0.56 -14.70
C ILE A 314 -6.12 -1.25 -13.34
N GLY A 315 -5.02 -1.86 -12.88
CA GLY A 315 -4.85 -2.34 -11.51
C GLY A 315 -6.02 -3.21 -11.01
N GLU A 316 -6.92 -2.61 -10.24
CA GLU A 316 -8.12 -3.26 -9.68
C GLU A 316 -9.04 -3.89 -10.74
N GLU A 317 -9.10 -3.33 -11.95
CA GLU A 317 -9.90 -3.91 -13.03
C GLU A 317 -9.36 -5.28 -13.45
N MET A 318 -8.04 -5.48 -13.40
CA MET A 318 -7.42 -6.78 -13.70
C MET A 318 -7.75 -7.82 -12.63
N TYR A 319 -7.75 -7.43 -11.35
CA TYR A 319 -8.17 -8.31 -10.24
C TYR A 319 -9.66 -8.61 -10.29
N ALA A 320 -10.49 -7.62 -10.63
CA ALA A 320 -11.92 -7.80 -10.77
C ALA A 320 -12.24 -8.75 -11.94
N ALA A 321 -11.49 -8.68 -13.05
CA ALA A 321 -11.73 -9.53 -14.21
C ALA A 321 -11.71 -11.03 -13.90
N SER A 322 -10.79 -11.51 -13.03
CA SER A 322 -10.77 -12.92 -12.62
C SER A 322 -11.99 -13.31 -11.75
N ALA A 323 -12.44 -12.40 -10.89
CA ALA A 323 -13.67 -12.58 -10.11
C ALA A 323 -14.93 -12.63 -10.98
N TYR A 324 -14.99 -11.78 -12.01
CA TYR A 324 -16.06 -11.76 -13.00
C TYR A 324 -16.15 -13.08 -13.76
N LEU A 325 -15.01 -13.63 -14.16
CA LEU A 325 -14.94 -14.86 -14.95
C LEU A 325 -15.25 -16.10 -14.10
N SER A 326 -14.73 -16.16 -12.87
CA SER A 326 -14.95 -17.27 -11.94
C SER A 326 -16.34 -17.27 -11.28
N LYS A 327 -17.06 -16.14 -11.32
CA LYS A 327 -18.34 -15.90 -10.62
C LYS A 327 -18.27 -16.22 -9.11
N ASP A 328 -17.09 -16.09 -8.50
CA ASP A 328 -16.90 -16.34 -7.08
C ASP A 328 -17.61 -15.27 -6.24
N LEU A 329 -18.63 -15.69 -5.49
CA LEU A 329 -19.47 -14.82 -4.66
C LEU A 329 -18.65 -14.00 -3.65
N HIS A 330 -17.55 -14.56 -3.14
CA HIS A 330 -16.68 -13.87 -2.19
C HIS A 330 -15.91 -12.72 -2.85
N GLN A 331 -15.38 -12.95 -4.04
CA GLN A 331 -14.64 -11.93 -4.78
C GLN A 331 -15.59 -10.82 -5.27
N LEU A 332 -16.76 -11.19 -5.78
CA LEU A 332 -17.81 -10.22 -6.18
C LEU A 332 -18.27 -9.35 -4.99
N SER A 333 -18.42 -9.93 -3.79
CA SER A 333 -18.76 -9.14 -2.60
C SER A 333 -17.66 -8.16 -2.21
N THR A 334 -16.40 -8.51 -2.43
CA THR A 334 -15.24 -7.69 -2.10
C THR A 334 -15.18 -6.47 -3.02
N ILE A 335 -15.29 -6.69 -4.32
CA ILE A 335 -15.31 -5.62 -5.34
C ILE A 335 -16.43 -4.61 -5.02
N LYS A 336 -17.64 -5.10 -4.71
CA LYS A 336 -18.75 -4.19 -4.42
C LYS A 336 -18.58 -3.40 -3.12
N ALA A 337 -18.06 -4.05 -2.07
CA ALA A 337 -17.77 -3.38 -0.81
C ALA A 337 -16.68 -2.32 -0.98
N GLU A 338 -15.66 -2.61 -1.79
CA GLU A 338 -14.57 -1.68 -2.10
C GLU A 338 -15.08 -0.46 -2.89
N ASP A 339 -15.88 -0.66 -3.93
CA ASP A 339 -16.49 0.43 -4.71
C ASP A 339 -17.36 1.34 -3.82
N MET A 340 -18.17 0.74 -2.94
CA MET A 340 -19.00 1.51 -2.00
C MET A 340 -18.15 2.27 -0.99
N MET A 341 -17.08 1.66 -0.49
CA MET A 341 -16.17 2.31 0.45
C MET A 341 -15.45 3.49 -0.21
N LYS A 342 -14.99 3.35 -1.46
CA LYS A 342 -14.43 4.46 -2.26
C LYS A 342 -15.43 5.60 -2.39
N GLY A 343 -16.69 5.30 -2.68
CA GLY A 343 -17.78 6.28 -2.73
C GLY A 343 -17.97 7.03 -1.40
N ILE A 344 -17.98 6.31 -0.26
CA ILE A 344 -18.10 6.90 1.08
C ILE A 344 -16.89 7.79 1.39
N ILE A 345 -15.67 7.34 1.08
CA ILE A 345 -14.45 8.12 1.30
C ILE A 345 -14.48 9.39 0.46
N LEU A 346 -14.79 9.29 -0.83
CA LEU A 346 -14.89 10.44 -1.74
C LEU A 346 -15.95 11.44 -1.27
N ALA A 347 -17.13 10.97 -0.86
CA ALA A 347 -18.18 11.82 -0.31
C ALA A 347 -17.70 12.53 0.97
N THR A 348 -17.03 11.81 1.88
CA THR A 348 -16.52 12.36 3.14
C THR A 348 -15.45 13.42 2.89
N ILE A 349 -14.51 13.16 1.98
CA ILE A 349 -13.49 14.13 1.57
C ILE A 349 -14.16 15.36 0.95
N THR A 350 -15.10 15.17 0.03
CA THR A 350 -15.79 16.28 -0.65
C THR A 350 -16.55 17.15 0.35
N ILE A 351 -17.30 16.53 1.27
CA ILE A 351 -18.01 17.25 2.34
C ILE A 351 -17.02 18.01 3.23
N GLY A 352 -15.91 17.36 3.62
CA GLY A 352 -14.86 17.98 4.42
C GLY A 352 -14.27 19.22 3.75
N VAL A 353 -13.91 19.12 2.47
CA VAL A 353 -13.37 20.23 1.68
C VAL A 353 -14.38 21.38 1.56
N VAL A 354 -15.64 21.08 1.27
CA VAL A 354 -16.70 22.10 1.15
C VAL A 354 -16.95 22.82 2.49
N LEU A 355 -17.07 22.06 3.58
CA LEU A 355 -17.28 22.63 4.91
C LEU A 355 -16.11 23.52 5.33
N GLU A 356 -14.88 23.07 5.11
CA GLU A 356 -13.68 23.84 5.43
C GLU A 356 -13.61 25.13 4.62
N THR A 357 -13.97 25.07 3.34
CA THR A 357 -14.04 26.24 2.47
C THR A 357 -15.08 27.26 2.98
N ILE A 358 -16.26 26.79 3.37
CA ILE A 358 -17.34 27.65 3.92
C ILE A 358 -16.94 28.27 5.26
N LEU A 359 -16.38 27.48 6.18
CA LEU A 359 -15.95 27.96 7.50
C LEU A 359 -14.89 29.06 7.37
N THR A 360 -13.92 28.84 6.48
CA THR A 360 -12.88 29.81 6.15
C THR A 360 -13.48 31.12 5.60
N LEU A 361 -14.42 31.03 4.66
CA LEU A 361 -15.09 32.21 4.07
C LEU A 361 -15.95 32.98 5.08
N LEU A 362 -16.56 32.30 6.06
CA LEU A 362 -17.38 32.90 7.11
C LEU A 362 -16.56 33.47 8.29
N GLY A 363 -15.21 33.38 8.24
CA GLY A 363 -14.33 33.86 9.31
C GLY A 363 -14.53 33.14 10.65
N LYS A 364 -15.13 31.95 10.65
CA LYS A 364 -15.33 31.15 11.86
C LYS A 364 -14.11 30.27 12.10
N PRO A 365 -13.63 30.13 13.35
CA PRO A 365 -12.54 29.23 13.65
C PRO A 365 -12.94 27.79 13.30
N ILE A 366 -12.01 27.05 12.69
CA ILE A 366 -12.16 25.64 12.39
C ILE A 366 -12.50 24.92 13.70
N PRO A 367 -13.58 24.13 13.76
CA PRO A 367 -13.90 23.35 14.95
C PRO A 367 -12.74 22.41 15.32
N ASN A 368 -12.34 22.41 16.59
CA ASN A 368 -11.17 21.68 17.09
C ASN A 368 -11.18 20.17 16.75
N TYR A 369 -12.35 19.56 16.54
CA TYR A 369 -12.46 18.15 16.15
C TYR A 369 -12.00 17.89 14.72
N ILE A 370 -12.21 18.83 13.78
CA ILE A 370 -11.71 18.73 12.39
C ILE A 370 -10.19 18.86 12.41
N LYS A 371 -9.67 19.80 13.21
CA LYS A 371 -8.24 20.00 13.38
C LYS A 371 -7.54 18.77 13.98
N GLN A 372 -8.12 18.15 15.01
CA GLN A 372 -7.62 16.88 15.55
C GLN A 372 -7.72 15.72 14.56
N PHE A 373 -8.77 15.65 13.74
CA PHE A 373 -8.88 14.62 12.71
C PHE A 373 -7.82 14.77 11.60
N LEU A 374 -7.52 16.00 11.19
CA LEU A 374 -6.50 16.31 10.18
C LEU A 374 -5.07 16.18 10.73
N GLU A 375 -4.81 16.60 11.97
CA GLU A 375 -3.47 16.62 12.57
C GLU A 375 -3.11 15.31 13.30
N GLY A 376 -4.09 14.45 13.62
CA GLY A 376 -3.98 13.53 14.76
C GLY A 376 -4.19 12.03 14.55
N GLY A 377 -4.25 11.45 13.33
CA GLY A 377 -4.35 9.98 13.33
C GLY A 377 -4.41 9.17 12.04
N LEU A 378 -4.42 9.76 10.85
CA LEU A 378 -4.41 8.97 9.61
C LEU A 378 -3.04 8.86 8.93
N TRP A 379 -2.07 9.72 9.31
CA TRP A 379 -0.80 9.87 8.58
C TRP A 379 0.46 9.90 9.46
N LYS A 380 0.35 9.55 10.75
CA LYS A 380 1.50 9.41 11.67
C LYS A 380 1.62 8.00 12.22
#